data_AF-A0A183MFN4-F1
#
_entry.id   AF-A0A183MFN4-F1
#
_cell.length_a   1.000
_cell.length_b   1.000
_cell.length_c   1.000
_cell.angle_alpha   90.00
_cell.angle_beta   90.00
_cell.angle_gamma   90.00
#
_symmetry.space_group_name_H-M   'P 1'
#
loop_
_entity.id
_entity.type
_entity.pdbx_description
1 polymer ?
#
loop_
_entity_poly.entity_id
_entity_poly.type
_entity_poly.pdbx_seq_one_letter_code
_entity_poly.pdbx_strand_id
1 'polypeptide(L)'
;MTDGERILGFGDMGANGMAIPLSKAVLYTALGGLQPYHCLPVMLDVGSAVVIVSGLMTASRVTQKKISQNSYLFYGGGGASIGIARLLVQAIMEEGFSEDEAKSRIFIMDSKGLIVTSRELSSAKSEFARSDYPQIDSLLEAIRLIRPSVLIGASGQSGAFTRDILRELSTIHKTPIIFVLSNQSNLGECTSQMAYKATEWRCIFVSGSSSEPVRTPDDRLLKPSQGNNCYVFPSLVNALSLAVIRPLTYKLLLTTAKKLSELVTDDDIRQGSMYPSIARLPTITKEVSCAIMEQAYKDKIAFFTPEPYNKMEFIESYYYDHRYINFTPDQYVW
;
A
#
# COMPACT_ATOMS: atom_id res chain seq x y z
N MET A 1 5.85 9.35 15.35
CA MET A 1 6.98 9.32 16.29
C MET A 1 7.66 7.98 16.03
N THR A 2 9.00 7.90 15.98
CA THR A 2 9.73 6.63 15.87
C THR A 2 10.74 6.57 17.00
N ASP A 3 10.87 5.41 17.62
CA ASP A 3 11.99 5.04 18.49
C ASP A 3 13.19 4.53 17.70
N GLY A 4 13.04 4.32 16.39
CA GLY A 4 14.05 3.77 15.51
C GLY A 4 14.15 2.26 15.54
N GLU A 5 13.32 1.55 16.31
CA GLU A 5 13.47 0.11 16.55
C GLU A 5 13.26 -0.73 15.27
N ARG A 6 12.55 -0.18 14.29
CA ARG A 6 12.30 -0.84 13.00
C ARG A 6 12.28 0.13 11.84
N ILE A 7 13.47 0.56 11.42
CA ILE A 7 13.66 1.41 10.25
C ILE A 7 13.71 0.55 8.98
N LEU A 8 12.60 0.54 8.23
CA LEU A 8 12.48 -0.20 6.97
C LEU A 8 12.90 -1.68 7.14
N GLY A 9 13.84 -2.15 6.33
CA GLY A 9 14.49 -3.46 6.48
C GLY A 9 15.83 -3.41 7.19
N PHE A 10 16.25 -2.28 7.75
CA PHE A 10 17.55 -2.12 8.42
C PHE A 10 17.53 -2.53 9.90
N GLY A 11 16.34 -2.74 10.47
CA GLY A 11 16.18 -3.09 11.88
C GLY A 11 16.26 -1.87 12.79
N ASP A 12 16.78 -2.06 14.00
CA ASP A 12 16.90 -1.01 15.00
C ASP A 12 18.05 -0.06 14.66
N MET A 13 17.70 1.20 14.44
CA MET A 13 18.62 2.30 14.16
C MET A 13 18.59 3.37 15.25
N GLY A 14 17.76 3.22 16.30
CA GLY A 14 17.55 4.21 17.34
C GLY A 14 17.38 5.64 16.79
N ALA A 15 18.13 6.60 17.35
CA ALA A 15 18.11 8.00 16.90
C ALA A 15 18.53 8.21 15.43
N ASN A 16 19.34 7.30 14.84
CA ASN A 16 19.72 7.39 13.42
C ASN A 16 18.53 7.16 12.48
N GLY A 17 17.42 6.62 12.98
CA GLY A 17 16.16 6.51 12.26
C GLY A 17 15.46 7.84 11.96
N MET A 18 15.88 8.95 12.56
CA MET A 18 15.21 10.26 12.45
C MET A 18 15.17 10.82 11.02
N ALA A 19 16.10 10.40 10.16
CA ALA A 19 16.11 10.79 8.75
C ALA A 19 14.83 10.36 8.01
N ILE A 20 14.16 9.27 8.45
CA ILE A 20 12.92 8.78 7.83
C ILE A 20 11.73 9.70 8.11
N PRO A 21 11.38 10.05 9.37
CA PRO A 21 10.39 11.09 9.66
C PRO A 21 10.67 12.42 8.97
N LEU A 22 11.93 12.85 8.91
CA LEU A 22 12.31 14.11 8.26
C LEU A 22 12.03 14.06 6.75
N SER A 23 12.43 12.98 6.08
CA SER A 23 12.17 12.78 4.65
C SER A 23 10.67 12.74 4.35
N LYS A 24 9.87 12.10 5.21
CA LYS A 24 8.40 12.12 5.08
C LYS A 24 7.82 13.53 5.25
N ALA A 25 8.34 14.34 6.17
CA ALA A 25 7.91 15.73 6.34
C ALA A 25 8.22 16.60 5.10
N VAL A 26 9.36 16.37 4.46
CA VAL A 26 9.68 17.00 3.16
C VAL A 26 8.65 16.58 2.11
N LEU A 27 8.28 15.31 2.04
CA LEU A 27 7.27 14.82 1.10
C LEU A 27 5.86 15.34 1.41
N TYR A 28 5.50 15.59 2.68
CA TYR A 28 4.25 16.27 3.03
C TYR A 28 4.18 17.68 2.44
N THR A 29 5.30 18.41 2.47
CA THR A 29 5.38 19.76 1.89
C THR A 29 5.40 19.69 0.36
N ALA A 30 6.29 18.88 -0.21
CA ALA A 30 6.53 18.81 -1.64
C ALA A 30 5.38 18.16 -2.43
N LEU A 31 4.70 17.16 -1.86
CA LEU A 31 3.63 16.41 -2.53
C LEU A 31 2.25 16.68 -1.94
N GLY A 32 2.17 17.02 -0.65
CA GLY A 32 0.92 17.30 0.05
C GLY A 32 0.58 18.78 0.16
N GLY A 33 1.49 19.67 -0.23
CA GLY A 33 1.32 21.11 -0.08
C GLY A 33 1.19 21.56 1.37
N LEU A 34 1.60 20.74 2.34
CA LEU A 34 1.52 21.14 3.75
C LEU A 34 2.53 22.23 4.06
N GLN A 35 2.12 23.16 4.92
CA GLN A 35 2.99 24.20 5.42
C GLN A 35 4.14 23.59 6.23
N PRO A 36 5.42 23.80 5.87
CA PRO A 36 6.54 23.13 6.52
C PRO A 36 6.65 23.50 8.00
N TYR A 37 6.28 24.72 8.38
CA TYR A 37 6.25 25.21 9.77
C TYR A 37 5.12 24.61 10.62
N HIS A 38 4.16 23.90 10.01
CA HIS A 38 3.13 23.11 10.71
C HIS A 38 3.44 21.61 10.70
N CYS A 39 4.55 21.19 10.10
CA CYS A 39 4.95 19.78 10.05
C CYS A 39 5.87 19.46 11.22
N LEU A 40 5.36 18.68 12.17
CA LEU A 40 6.23 17.96 13.11
C LEU A 40 6.58 16.60 12.51
N PRO A 41 7.86 16.22 12.39
CA PRO A 41 8.27 14.91 11.86
C PRO A 41 7.80 13.78 12.79
N VAL A 42 6.57 13.32 12.56
CA VAL A 42 5.91 12.25 13.30
C VAL A 42 5.69 11.10 12.32
N MET A 43 6.43 9.99 12.51
CA MET A 43 6.15 8.74 11.80
C MET A 43 4.72 8.26 12.08
N LEU A 44 3.87 8.35 11.06
CA LEU A 44 2.62 7.62 10.93
C LEU A 44 2.87 6.60 9.80
N ASP A 45 2.86 5.30 10.10
CA ASP A 45 2.98 4.23 9.10
C ASP A 45 1.60 3.69 8.69
N VAL A 46 0.65 4.60 8.48
CA VAL A 46 -0.64 4.30 7.86
C VAL A 46 -0.52 4.63 6.38
N GLY A 47 -0.33 3.62 5.56
CA GLY A 47 -0.21 3.82 4.11
C GLY A 47 0.19 2.57 3.34
N SER A 48 1.04 1.72 3.95
CA SER A 48 1.44 0.45 3.36
C SER A 48 0.22 -0.45 3.09
N ALA A 49 -0.74 -0.54 4.02
CA ALA A 49 -1.99 -1.26 3.78
C ALA A 49 -2.79 -0.69 2.58
N VAL A 50 -2.93 0.65 2.54
CA VAL A 50 -3.72 1.36 1.52
C VAL A 50 -3.13 1.19 0.13
N VAL A 51 -1.82 1.37 -0.02
CA VAL A 51 -1.16 1.23 -1.34
C VAL A 51 -1.25 -0.20 -1.85
N ILE A 52 -1.15 -1.20 -0.97
CA ILE A 52 -1.27 -2.61 -1.37
C ILE A 52 -2.69 -2.94 -1.79
N VAL A 53 -3.69 -2.57 -0.98
CA VAL A 53 -5.10 -2.79 -1.33
C VAL A 53 -5.47 -2.04 -2.61
N SER A 54 -4.95 -0.82 -2.82
CA SER A 54 -5.14 -0.08 -4.07
C SER A 54 -4.54 -0.82 -5.28
N GLY A 55 -3.31 -1.34 -5.16
CA GLY A 55 -2.69 -2.13 -6.21
C GLY A 55 -3.46 -3.43 -6.51
N LEU A 56 -4.05 -4.06 -5.48
CA LEU A 56 -4.94 -5.22 -5.64
C LEU A 56 -6.24 -4.85 -6.36
N MET A 57 -6.84 -3.70 -6.04
CA MET A 57 -8.00 -3.15 -6.76
C MET A 57 -7.69 -2.90 -8.24
N THR A 58 -6.51 -2.37 -8.54
CA THR A 58 -6.05 -2.23 -9.93
C THR A 58 -5.83 -3.59 -10.59
N ALA A 59 -5.20 -4.55 -9.90
CA ALA A 59 -4.98 -5.89 -10.41
C ALA A 59 -6.30 -6.64 -10.68
N SER A 60 -7.38 -6.33 -9.96
CA SER A 60 -8.73 -6.83 -10.26
C SER A 60 -9.23 -6.42 -11.64
N ARG A 61 -8.89 -5.20 -12.11
CA ARG A 61 -9.22 -4.76 -13.49
C ARG A 61 -8.47 -5.56 -14.54
N VAL A 62 -7.26 -6.03 -14.24
CA VAL A 62 -6.44 -6.83 -15.18
C VAL A 62 -6.88 -8.28 -15.19
N THR A 63 -7.11 -8.86 -14.01
CA THR A 63 -7.48 -10.27 -13.86
C THR A 63 -8.96 -10.53 -14.10
N GLN A 64 -9.79 -9.48 -14.13
CA GLN A 64 -11.25 -9.56 -14.18
C GLN A 64 -11.83 -10.39 -13.02
N LYS A 65 -11.16 -10.36 -11.87
CA LYS A 65 -11.57 -11.01 -10.62
C LYS A 65 -11.74 -9.96 -9.53
N LYS A 66 -12.88 -9.98 -8.86
CA LYS A 66 -13.13 -9.16 -7.66
C LYS A 66 -12.15 -9.51 -6.54
N ILE A 67 -11.99 -8.62 -5.56
CA ILE A 67 -11.09 -8.85 -4.43
C ILE A 67 -11.56 -10.08 -3.62
N SER A 68 -12.86 -10.26 -3.45
CA SER A 68 -13.44 -11.44 -2.79
C SER A 68 -13.23 -12.77 -3.52
N GLN A 69 -12.82 -12.76 -4.80
CA GLN A 69 -12.61 -13.97 -5.60
C GLN A 69 -11.17 -14.47 -5.56
N ASN A 70 -10.31 -13.83 -4.78
CA ASN A 70 -8.90 -14.18 -4.64
C ASN A 70 -8.64 -14.89 -3.31
N SER A 71 -7.58 -15.71 -3.30
CA SER A 71 -6.98 -16.30 -2.09
C SER A 71 -5.60 -15.68 -1.91
N TYR A 72 -5.30 -15.23 -0.70
CA TYR A 72 -4.17 -14.38 -0.38
C TYR A 72 -3.22 -15.12 0.55
N LEU A 73 -1.95 -15.27 0.15
CA LEU A 73 -0.90 -15.80 1.00
C LEU A 73 0.13 -14.73 1.30
N PHE A 74 0.26 -14.37 2.57
CA PHE A 74 1.30 -13.49 3.08
C PHE A 74 2.49 -14.31 3.56
N TYR A 75 3.67 -14.00 3.07
CA TYR A 75 4.94 -14.55 3.55
C TYR A 75 5.63 -13.51 4.43
N GLY A 76 5.54 -13.70 5.75
CA GLY A 76 5.92 -12.76 6.79
C GLY A 76 4.71 -12.40 7.66
N GLY A 77 4.77 -12.72 8.96
CA GLY A 77 3.68 -12.48 9.92
C GLY A 77 3.86 -11.21 10.78
N GLY A 78 4.54 -10.19 10.25
CA GLY A 78 4.78 -8.94 10.96
C GLY A 78 3.58 -7.98 10.91
N GLY A 79 3.67 -6.85 11.64
CA GLY A 79 2.59 -5.86 11.71
C GLY A 79 2.15 -5.28 10.35
N ALA A 80 3.05 -5.24 9.35
CA ALA A 80 2.70 -4.79 8.00
C ALA A 80 1.69 -5.75 7.33
N SER A 81 1.96 -7.06 7.37
CA SER A 81 1.07 -8.09 6.84
C SER A 81 -0.28 -8.10 7.54
N ILE A 82 -0.29 -7.99 8.88
CA ILE A 82 -1.53 -7.90 9.66
C ILE A 82 -2.32 -6.64 9.30
N GLY A 83 -1.66 -5.50 9.15
CA GLY A 83 -2.30 -4.24 8.74
C GLY A 83 -2.91 -4.31 7.33
N ILE A 84 -2.19 -4.89 6.37
CA ILE A 84 -2.72 -5.13 5.01
C ILE A 84 -3.90 -6.10 5.07
N ALA A 85 -3.77 -7.22 5.80
CA ALA A 85 -4.83 -8.22 5.95
C ALA A 85 -6.11 -7.64 6.55
N ARG A 86 -6.01 -6.79 7.58
CA ARG A 86 -7.18 -6.10 8.16
C ARG A 86 -7.87 -5.19 7.16
N LEU A 87 -7.13 -4.37 6.41
CA LEU A 87 -7.74 -3.51 5.41
C LEU A 87 -8.33 -4.32 4.23
N LEU A 88 -7.71 -5.45 3.89
CA LEU A 88 -8.22 -6.36 2.88
C LEU A 88 -9.52 -7.04 3.31
N VAL A 89 -9.65 -7.42 4.58
CA VAL A 89 -10.92 -7.89 5.16
C VAL A 89 -12.02 -6.85 4.95
N GLN A 90 -11.73 -5.57 5.28
CA GLN A 90 -12.68 -4.48 5.07
C GLN A 90 -13.07 -4.31 3.58
N ALA A 91 -12.10 -4.45 2.67
CA ALA A 91 -12.35 -4.39 1.23
C ALA A 91 -13.26 -5.54 0.74
N ILE A 92 -13.07 -6.76 1.24
CA ILE A 92 -13.91 -7.92 0.91
C ILE A 92 -15.32 -7.77 1.51
N MET A 93 -15.43 -7.26 2.74
CA MET A 93 -16.72 -7.01 3.38
C MET A 93 -17.54 -5.96 2.63
N GLU A 94 -16.90 -4.96 2.02
CA GLU A 94 -17.58 -3.97 1.20
C GLU A 94 -18.15 -4.55 -0.11
N GLU A 95 -17.65 -5.71 -0.55
CA GLU A 95 -18.25 -6.50 -1.65
C GLU A 95 -19.44 -7.38 -1.19
N GLY A 96 -19.81 -7.32 0.09
CA GLY A 96 -21.02 -7.97 0.64
C GLY A 96 -20.78 -9.26 1.43
N PHE A 97 -19.53 -9.59 1.75
CA PHE A 97 -19.17 -10.79 2.52
C PHE A 97 -19.09 -10.51 4.03
N SER A 98 -19.30 -11.53 4.84
CA SER A 98 -19.05 -11.46 6.29
C SER A 98 -17.54 -11.38 6.60
N GLU A 99 -17.22 -10.95 7.82
CA GLU A 99 -15.82 -10.90 8.29
C GLU A 99 -15.15 -12.28 8.27
N ASP A 100 -15.87 -13.34 8.66
CA ASP A 100 -15.37 -14.71 8.66
C ASP A 100 -15.09 -15.22 7.24
N GLU A 101 -15.99 -14.94 6.29
CA GLU A 101 -15.78 -15.26 4.88
C GLU A 101 -14.58 -14.51 4.30
N ALA A 102 -14.40 -13.24 4.67
CA ALA A 102 -13.24 -12.45 4.26
C ALA A 102 -11.93 -13.02 4.83
N LYS A 103 -11.89 -13.31 6.14
CA LYS A 103 -10.73 -13.94 6.81
C LYS A 103 -10.44 -15.33 6.24
N SER A 104 -11.45 -16.08 5.83
CA SER A 104 -11.29 -17.41 5.24
C SER A 104 -10.41 -17.45 3.99
N ARG A 105 -10.21 -16.30 3.33
CA ARG A 105 -9.42 -16.14 2.10
C ARG A 105 -7.97 -15.71 2.36
N ILE A 106 -7.64 -15.39 3.60
CA ILE A 106 -6.35 -14.81 3.97
C ILE A 106 -5.55 -15.85 4.77
N PHE A 107 -4.32 -16.06 4.32
CA PHE A 107 -3.36 -16.98 4.89
C PHE A 107 -2.08 -16.23 5.17
N ILE A 108 -1.48 -16.45 6.34
CA ILE A 108 -0.25 -15.78 6.74
C ILE A 108 0.73 -16.82 7.23
N MET A 109 1.95 -16.79 6.72
CA MET A 109 3.08 -17.60 7.18
C MET A 109 4.10 -16.71 7.86
N ASP A 110 4.74 -17.21 8.91
CA ASP A 110 5.89 -16.58 9.56
C ASP A 110 7.10 -17.52 9.59
N SER A 111 8.13 -17.18 10.38
CA SER A 111 9.35 -17.99 10.49
C SER A 111 9.11 -19.40 11.03
N LYS A 112 7.95 -19.67 11.62
CA LYS A 112 7.56 -20.98 12.15
C LYS A 112 6.50 -21.67 11.26
N GLY A 113 6.28 -21.22 10.02
CA GLY A 113 5.26 -21.77 9.11
C GLY A 113 3.91 -21.04 9.14
N LEU A 114 2.87 -21.69 8.62
CA LEU A 114 1.50 -21.16 8.54
C LEU A 114 0.93 -20.82 9.93
N ILE A 115 0.26 -19.67 10.06
CA ILE A 115 -0.45 -19.30 11.29
C ILE A 115 -1.71 -20.17 11.42
N VAL A 116 -1.61 -21.21 12.25
CA VAL A 116 -2.70 -22.12 12.63
C VAL A 116 -3.02 -22.03 14.12
N THR A 117 -4.22 -22.46 14.53
CA THR A 117 -4.65 -22.41 15.94
C THR A 117 -3.97 -23.44 16.85
N SER A 118 -3.32 -24.46 16.28
CA SER A 118 -2.64 -25.53 17.04
C SER A 118 -1.29 -25.12 17.63
N ARG A 119 -0.81 -23.90 17.39
CA ARG A 119 0.45 -23.37 17.92
C ARG A 119 0.23 -22.09 18.71
N GLU A 120 1.19 -21.77 19.59
CA GLU A 120 1.16 -20.57 20.40
C GLU A 120 1.41 -19.31 19.54
N LEU A 121 0.55 -18.30 19.69
CA LEU A 121 0.54 -17.09 18.87
C LEU A 121 0.37 -15.84 19.74
N SER A 122 1.00 -14.74 19.32
CA SER A 122 0.68 -13.41 19.84
C SER A 122 -0.76 -13.01 19.48
N SER A 123 -1.40 -12.17 20.31
CA SER A 123 -2.77 -11.68 20.09
C SER A 123 -3.03 -11.09 18.68
N ALA A 124 -2.06 -10.38 18.09
CA ALA A 124 -2.22 -9.82 16.75
C ALA A 124 -2.24 -10.89 15.64
N LYS A 125 -1.56 -12.02 15.84
CA LYS A 125 -1.47 -13.13 14.87
C LYS A 125 -2.66 -14.08 14.98
N SER A 126 -3.22 -14.26 16.18
CA SER A 126 -4.37 -15.14 16.40
C SER A 126 -5.62 -14.70 15.62
N GLU A 127 -5.74 -13.41 15.27
CA GLU A 127 -6.83 -12.87 14.45
C GLU A 127 -6.96 -13.55 13.07
N PHE A 128 -5.85 -14.04 12.51
CA PHE A 128 -5.80 -14.70 11.20
C PHE A 128 -5.36 -16.17 11.29
N ALA A 129 -5.45 -16.77 12.48
CA ALA A 129 -5.07 -18.17 12.68
C ALA A 129 -6.09 -19.12 12.04
N ARG A 130 -5.58 -20.12 11.31
CA ARG A 130 -6.40 -21.15 10.65
C ARG A 130 -6.66 -22.33 11.58
N SER A 131 -7.93 -22.67 11.77
CA SER A 131 -8.35 -23.90 12.44
C SER A 131 -8.60 -25.06 11.47
N ASP A 132 -8.73 -24.73 10.18
CA ASP A 132 -9.10 -25.63 9.08
C ASP A 132 -7.89 -26.10 8.24
N TYR A 133 -6.67 -25.75 8.64
CA TYR A 133 -5.43 -26.14 7.96
C TYR A 133 -4.46 -26.82 8.93
N PRO A 134 -3.67 -27.82 8.44
CA PRO A 134 -2.58 -28.37 9.21
C PRO A 134 -1.44 -27.35 9.34
N GLN A 135 -0.49 -27.63 10.22
CA GLN A 135 0.79 -26.94 10.24
C GLN A 135 1.50 -27.15 8.89
N ILE A 136 1.98 -26.08 8.27
CA ILE A 136 2.74 -26.10 7.01
C ILE A 136 3.98 -25.24 7.18
N ASP A 137 5.15 -25.85 7.03
CA ASP A 137 6.43 -25.16 7.27
C ASP A 137 7.05 -24.60 5.97
N SER A 138 6.75 -25.23 4.83
CA SER A 138 7.30 -24.85 3.53
C SER A 138 6.35 -23.93 2.76
N LEU A 139 6.89 -22.83 2.23
CA LEU A 139 6.13 -21.94 1.34
C LEU A 139 5.65 -22.66 0.07
N LEU A 140 6.44 -23.60 -0.47
CA LEU A 140 6.05 -24.36 -1.66
C LEU A 140 4.86 -25.30 -1.36
N GLU A 141 4.86 -25.96 -0.20
CA GLU A 141 3.73 -26.79 0.23
C GLU A 141 2.48 -25.94 0.47
N ALA A 142 2.64 -24.78 1.09
CA ALA A 142 1.54 -23.84 1.29
C ALA A 142 0.93 -23.39 -0.03
N ILE A 143 1.74 -23.08 -1.05
CA ILE A 143 1.26 -22.72 -2.39
C ILE A 143 0.48 -23.86 -3.03
N ARG A 144 0.97 -25.10 -2.91
CA ARG A 144 0.30 -26.28 -3.49
C ARG A 144 -1.05 -26.56 -2.84
N LEU A 145 -1.14 -26.42 -1.52
CA LEU A 145 -2.36 -26.71 -0.76
C LEU A 145 -3.38 -25.56 -0.82
N ILE A 146 -2.94 -24.33 -0.53
CA ILE A 146 -3.79 -23.13 -0.45
C ILE A 146 -4.16 -22.62 -1.85
N ARG A 147 -3.29 -22.86 -2.84
CA ARG A 147 -3.43 -22.40 -4.23
C ARG A 147 -3.73 -20.89 -4.33
N PRO A 148 -2.96 -20.01 -3.65
CA PRO A 148 -3.27 -18.59 -3.58
C PRO A 148 -3.12 -17.93 -4.96
N SER A 149 -4.05 -17.03 -5.29
CA SER A 149 -3.94 -16.20 -6.51
C SER A 149 -3.07 -14.97 -6.31
N VAL A 150 -2.89 -14.57 -5.04
CA VAL A 150 -2.09 -13.43 -4.63
C VAL A 150 -1.04 -13.88 -3.61
N LEU A 151 0.23 -13.64 -3.92
CA LEU A 151 1.36 -13.89 -3.02
C LEU A 151 1.99 -12.55 -2.61
N ILE A 152 2.05 -12.27 -1.31
CA ILE A 152 2.56 -11.01 -0.75
C ILE A 152 3.75 -11.29 0.17
N GLY A 153 4.94 -10.86 -0.23
CA GLY A 153 6.17 -10.97 0.55
C GLY A 153 6.38 -9.75 1.43
N ALA A 154 6.52 -9.96 2.74
CA ALA A 154 6.87 -8.94 3.71
C ALA A 154 7.69 -9.54 4.87
N SER A 155 8.54 -10.53 4.56
CA SER A 155 9.30 -11.30 5.56
C SER A 155 10.70 -10.74 5.82
N GLY A 156 11.21 -9.88 4.93
CA GLY A 156 12.61 -9.46 4.93
C GLY A 156 13.58 -10.56 4.45
N GLN A 157 13.08 -11.72 3.99
CA GLN A 157 13.91 -12.82 3.53
C GLN A 157 14.15 -12.74 2.03
N SER A 158 15.36 -12.34 1.67
CA SER A 158 15.79 -12.28 0.27
C SER A 158 15.73 -13.64 -0.42
N GLY A 159 15.19 -13.68 -1.63
CA GLY A 159 15.16 -14.90 -2.46
C GLY A 159 14.16 -15.97 -1.99
N ALA A 160 13.29 -15.66 -1.02
CA ALA A 160 12.27 -16.58 -0.54
C ALA A 160 11.30 -17.04 -1.65
N PHE A 161 11.00 -16.19 -2.63
CA PHE A 161 10.18 -16.54 -3.78
C PHE A 161 11.07 -17.12 -4.88
N THR A 162 11.44 -18.39 -4.69
CA THR A 162 12.30 -19.12 -5.63
C THR A 162 11.61 -19.31 -6.99
N ARG A 163 12.40 -19.65 -8.02
CA ARG A 163 11.86 -19.95 -9.36
C ARG A 163 10.80 -21.05 -9.33
N ASP A 164 10.96 -22.06 -8.46
CA ASP A 164 10.01 -23.18 -8.37
C ASP A 164 8.70 -22.75 -7.73
N ILE A 165 8.75 -21.89 -6.70
CA ILE A 165 7.57 -21.24 -6.10
C ILE A 165 6.81 -20.43 -7.16
N LEU A 166 7.52 -19.61 -7.92
CA LEU A 166 6.92 -18.74 -8.94
C LEU A 166 6.32 -19.54 -10.10
N ARG A 167 6.99 -20.62 -10.52
CA ARG A 167 6.47 -21.56 -11.53
C ARG A 167 5.23 -22.29 -11.04
N GLU A 168 5.22 -22.78 -9.80
CA GLU A 168 4.07 -23.42 -9.19
C GLU A 168 2.86 -22.47 -9.14
N LEU A 169 3.06 -21.21 -8.77
CA LEU A 169 1.97 -20.22 -8.86
C LEU A 169 1.45 -20.03 -10.28
N SER A 170 2.36 -20.04 -11.27
CA SER A 170 2.03 -19.85 -12.68
C SER A 170 1.31 -21.04 -13.32
N THR A 171 1.48 -22.25 -12.78
CA THR A 171 0.74 -23.44 -13.20
C THR A 171 -0.67 -23.46 -12.61
N ILE A 172 -0.86 -22.89 -11.42
CA ILE A 172 -2.16 -22.80 -10.73
C ILE A 172 -3.02 -21.66 -11.30
N HIS A 173 -2.41 -20.50 -11.59
CA HIS A 173 -3.12 -19.29 -12.02
C HIS A 173 -2.58 -18.72 -13.33
N LYS A 174 -3.50 -18.34 -14.24
CA LYS A 174 -3.15 -17.72 -15.53
C LYS A 174 -2.41 -16.39 -15.38
N THR A 175 -2.77 -15.57 -14.39
CA THR A 175 -2.17 -14.26 -14.13
C THR A 175 -1.96 -14.16 -12.62
N PRO A 176 -0.89 -14.76 -12.06
CA PRO A 176 -0.64 -14.69 -10.62
C PRO A 176 -0.25 -13.26 -10.23
N ILE A 177 -0.70 -12.83 -9.06
CA ILE A 177 -0.41 -11.50 -8.52
C ILE A 177 0.68 -11.65 -7.46
N ILE A 178 1.80 -10.96 -7.63
CA ILE A 178 2.99 -11.09 -6.78
C ILE A 178 3.41 -9.71 -6.28
N PHE A 179 3.41 -9.55 -4.96
CA PHE A 179 3.88 -8.35 -4.28
C PHE A 179 5.14 -8.67 -3.48
N VAL A 180 6.19 -7.87 -3.63
CA VAL A 180 7.49 -8.02 -2.98
C VAL A 180 7.79 -6.75 -2.18
N LEU A 181 7.44 -6.72 -0.89
CA LEU A 181 7.38 -5.48 -0.10
C LEU A 181 8.63 -5.20 0.72
N SER A 182 9.54 -6.16 0.81
CA SER A 182 10.78 -6.00 1.56
C SER A 182 11.70 -4.95 0.89
N ASN A 183 12.00 -3.87 1.61
CA ASN A 183 12.62 -2.64 1.08
C ASN A 183 14.16 -2.61 1.11
N GLN A 184 14.82 -3.73 0.83
CA GLN A 184 16.27 -3.75 0.64
C GLN A 184 16.58 -3.79 -0.85
N SER A 185 17.32 -2.79 -1.35
CA SER A 185 17.47 -2.43 -2.77
C SER A 185 18.06 -3.47 -3.71
N ASN A 186 18.31 -4.72 -3.27
CA ASN A 186 18.64 -5.88 -4.10
C ASN A 186 18.24 -7.23 -3.46
N LEU A 187 17.39 -7.22 -2.43
CA LEU A 187 17.20 -8.36 -1.51
C LEU A 187 15.72 -8.59 -1.14
N GLY A 188 14.79 -8.21 -2.03
CA GLY A 188 13.38 -8.58 -1.90
C GLY A 188 13.18 -10.10 -2.00
N GLU A 189 11.96 -10.57 -1.73
CA GLU A 189 11.62 -11.98 -1.83
C GLU A 189 11.93 -12.58 -3.23
N CYS A 190 11.82 -11.79 -4.30
CA CYS A 190 12.42 -12.06 -5.61
C CYS A 190 12.59 -10.79 -6.45
N THR A 191 13.32 -10.89 -7.58
CA THR A 191 13.43 -9.79 -8.55
C THR A 191 12.26 -9.80 -9.55
N SER A 192 11.91 -8.63 -10.08
CA SER A 192 10.89 -8.49 -11.14
C SER A 192 11.22 -9.37 -12.36
N GLN A 193 12.48 -9.37 -12.79
CA GLN A 193 12.94 -10.17 -13.92
C GLN A 193 12.75 -11.67 -13.68
N MET A 194 13.03 -12.15 -12.46
CA MET A 194 12.81 -13.55 -12.12
C MET A 194 11.32 -13.89 -12.11
N ALA A 195 10.49 -13.04 -11.50
CA ALA A 195 9.04 -13.23 -11.46
C ALA A 195 8.43 -13.27 -12.86
N TYR A 196 8.74 -12.31 -13.72
CA TYR A 196 8.24 -12.33 -15.08
C TYR A 196 8.73 -13.56 -15.84
N LYS A 197 10.03 -13.90 -15.82
CA LYS A 197 10.54 -15.09 -16.52
C LYS A 197 9.92 -16.41 -16.02
N ALA A 198 9.81 -16.56 -14.70
CA ALA A 198 9.28 -17.78 -14.09
C ALA A 198 7.77 -17.96 -14.31
N THR A 199 7.06 -16.86 -14.56
CA THR A 199 5.62 -16.86 -14.83
C THR A 199 5.28 -16.61 -16.30
N GLU A 200 6.24 -16.82 -17.20
CA GLU A 200 6.06 -16.66 -18.65
C GLU A 200 5.51 -15.28 -19.05
N TRP A 201 5.95 -14.24 -18.34
CA TRP A 201 5.60 -12.84 -18.56
C TRP A 201 4.13 -12.52 -18.27
N ARG A 202 3.43 -13.40 -17.53
CA ARG A 202 1.99 -13.27 -17.22
C ARG A 202 1.71 -12.69 -15.84
N CYS A 203 2.67 -12.68 -14.90
CA CYS A 203 2.37 -12.17 -13.56
C CYS A 203 2.15 -10.66 -13.53
N ILE A 204 1.30 -10.24 -12.60
CA ILE A 204 1.30 -8.86 -12.12
C ILE A 204 2.35 -8.79 -11.01
N PHE A 205 3.31 -7.87 -11.14
CA PHE A 205 4.40 -7.73 -10.19
C PHE A 205 4.46 -6.31 -9.63
N VAL A 206 4.50 -6.22 -8.30
CA VAL A 206 4.65 -4.97 -7.55
C VAL A 206 5.77 -5.13 -6.53
N SER A 207 6.66 -4.14 -6.44
CA SER A 207 7.75 -4.11 -5.46
C SER A 207 7.65 -2.93 -4.50
N GLY A 208 8.19 -3.04 -3.29
CA GLY A 208 8.31 -1.90 -2.37
C GLY A 208 9.42 -0.92 -2.77
N SER A 209 10.44 -1.41 -3.47
CA SER A 209 11.58 -0.63 -3.99
C SER A 209 11.52 -0.46 -5.50
N SER A 210 12.21 0.54 -6.04
CA SER A 210 12.31 0.74 -7.49
C SER A 210 12.95 -0.48 -8.14
N SER A 211 12.45 -0.86 -9.32
CA SER A 211 12.97 -1.96 -10.11
C SER A 211 13.19 -1.49 -11.54
N GLU A 212 14.26 -1.98 -12.16
CA GLU A 212 14.54 -1.71 -13.55
C GLU A 212 13.42 -2.26 -14.46
N PRO A 213 13.05 -1.54 -15.53
CA PRO A 213 12.16 -2.06 -16.55
C PRO A 213 12.69 -3.35 -17.17
N VAL A 214 11.80 -4.28 -17.49
CA VAL A 214 12.16 -5.58 -18.05
C VAL A 214 11.60 -5.72 -19.47
N ARG A 215 12.48 -5.93 -20.44
CA ARG A 215 12.11 -6.17 -21.83
C ARG A 215 11.71 -7.63 -22.04
N THR A 216 10.55 -7.86 -22.63
CA THR A 216 10.03 -9.19 -22.97
C THR A 216 10.60 -9.67 -24.31
N PRO A 217 10.48 -10.98 -24.65
CA PRO A 217 10.91 -11.50 -25.95
C PRO A 217 10.21 -10.88 -27.17
N ASP A 218 8.99 -10.36 -26.99
CA ASP A 218 8.20 -9.64 -28.00
C ASP A 218 8.40 -8.12 -27.94
N ASP A 219 9.51 -7.67 -27.38
CA ASP A 219 9.98 -6.27 -27.34
C ASP A 219 9.13 -5.29 -26.51
N ARG A 220 8.14 -5.78 -25.77
CA ARG A 220 7.39 -4.96 -24.81
C ARG A 220 8.28 -4.62 -23.60
N LEU A 221 8.14 -3.40 -23.10
CA LEU A 221 8.84 -2.94 -21.91
C LEU A 221 7.89 -2.97 -20.71
N LEU A 222 8.04 -3.96 -19.84
CA LEU A 222 7.29 -4.04 -18.59
C LEU A 222 7.95 -3.15 -17.54
N LYS A 223 7.18 -2.27 -16.92
CA LYS A 223 7.65 -1.39 -15.84
C LYS A 223 7.05 -1.86 -14.51
N PRO A 224 7.80 -2.58 -13.67
CA PRO A 224 7.33 -2.99 -12.36
C PRO A 224 6.83 -1.81 -11.55
N SER A 225 5.65 -1.95 -10.98
CA SER A 225 5.08 -0.93 -10.10
C SER A 225 5.80 -0.88 -8.76
N GLN A 226 6.03 0.32 -8.25
CA GLN A 226 6.50 0.52 -6.88
C GLN A 226 5.31 0.81 -5.95
N GLY A 227 4.97 -0.12 -5.07
CA GLY A 227 3.96 0.01 -4.01
C GLY A 227 4.46 0.86 -2.84
N ASN A 228 4.72 2.15 -3.09
CA ASN A 228 5.25 3.07 -2.10
C ASN A 228 4.13 3.85 -1.39
N ASN A 229 4.25 4.05 -0.08
CA ASN A 229 3.26 4.82 0.70
C ASN A 229 3.20 6.33 0.32
N CYS A 230 4.11 6.84 -0.52
CA CYS A 230 4.08 8.21 -1.04
C CYS A 230 2.82 8.57 -1.83
N TYR A 231 2.10 7.59 -2.40
CA TYR A 231 0.80 7.82 -3.02
C TYR A 231 -0.32 8.14 -2.03
N VAL A 232 -0.09 7.89 -0.72
CA VAL A 232 -1.14 7.83 0.29
C VAL A 232 -0.92 8.85 1.40
N PHE A 233 0.25 8.83 2.05
CA PHE A 233 0.46 9.65 3.24
C PHE A 233 0.30 11.15 3.00
N PRO A 234 0.71 11.75 1.85
CA PRO A 234 0.53 13.19 1.65
C PRO A 234 -0.96 13.53 1.60
N SER A 235 -1.75 12.69 0.92
CA SER A 235 -3.18 12.90 0.73
C SER A 235 -3.96 12.73 2.02
N LEU A 236 -3.65 11.68 2.79
CA LEU A 236 -4.23 11.44 4.12
C LEU A 236 -3.95 12.61 5.05
N VAL A 237 -2.69 13.00 5.20
CA VAL A 237 -2.33 14.07 6.14
C VAL A 237 -2.94 15.40 5.71
N ASN A 238 -2.91 15.73 4.42
CA ASN A 238 -3.55 16.94 3.90
C ASN A 238 -5.05 16.98 4.25
N ALA A 239 -5.80 15.92 3.93
CA ALA A 239 -7.24 15.86 4.23
C ALA A 239 -7.55 15.88 5.73
N LEU A 240 -6.82 15.07 6.51
CA LEU A 240 -7.00 14.99 7.97
C LEU A 240 -6.77 16.34 8.64
N SER A 241 -5.74 17.06 8.21
CA SER A 241 -5.39 18.39 8.73
C SER A 241 -6.41 19.45 8.31
N LEU A 242 -6.74 19.54 7.02
CA LEU A 242 -7.60 20.61 6.51
C LEU A 242 -9.07 20.46 6.93
N ALA A 243 -9.62 19.24 6.92
CA ALA A 243 -10.99 18.98 7.37
C ALA A 243 -11.10 18.73 8.88
N VAL A 244 -9.98 18.76 9.63
CA VAL A 244 -9.92 18.45 11.06
C VAL A 244 -10.57 17.09 11.35
N ILE A 245 -10.21 16.06 10.60
CA ILE A 245 -10.90 14.76 10.64
C ILE A 245 -10.49 13.96 11.87
N ARG A 246 -11.46 13.51 12.68
CA ARG A 246 -11.21 12.65 13.86
C ARG A 246 -12.40 11.71 14.14
N PRO A 247 -12.20 10.39 14.34
CA PRO A 247 -10.95 9.63 14.22
C PRO A 247 -10.63 9.23 12.75
N LEU A 248 -9.40 8.78 12.50
CA LEU A 248 -9.05 8.08 11.25
C LEU A 248 -9.65 6.67 11.27
N THR A 249 -10.54 6.36 10.31
CA THR A 249 -11.25 5.08 10.24
C THR A 249 -10.74 4.18 9.10
N TYR A 250 -10.97 2.87 9.19
CA TYR A 250 -10.70 1.95 8.08
C TYR A 250 -11.46 2.32 6.80
N LYS A 251 -12.66 2.88 6.92
CA LYS A 251 -13.46 3.34 5.78
C LYS A 251 -12.77 4.48 5.02
N LEU A 252 -12.12 5.41 5.72
CA LEU A 252 -11.30 6.44 5.06
C LEU A 252 -10.07 5.84 4.38
N LEU A 253 -9.39 4.87 5.03
CA LEU A 253 -8.26 4.15 4.42
C LEU A 253 -8.68 3.40 3.14
N LEU A 254 -9.85 2.76 3.17
CA LEU A 254 -10.40 2.04 2.02
C LEU A 254 -10.84 2.99 0.91
N THR A 255 -11.46 4.11 1.24
CA THR A 255 -11.79 5.20 0.30
C THR A 255 -10.54 5.72 -0.40
N THR A 256 -9.45 5.88 0.37
CA THR A 256 -8.15 6.29 -0.16
C THR A 256 -7.61 5.27 -1.17
N ALA A 257 -7.67 3.97 -0.83
CA ALA A 257 -7.20 2.89 -1.71
C ALA A 257 -7.99 2.84 -3.02
N LYS A 258 -9.32 2.96 -2.91
CA LYS A 258 -10.25 2.99 -4.05
C LYS A 258 -9.95 4.15 -4.98
N LYS A 259 -9.97 5.38 -4.46
CA LYS A 259 -9.71 6.58 -5.26
C LYS A 259 -8.35 6.50 -5.94
N LEU A 260 -7.31 6.03 -5.25
CA LEU A 260 -5.99 5.84 -5.87
C LEU A 260 -6.03 4.82 -7.04
N SER A 261 -6.79 3.72 -6.91
CA SER A 261 -6.91 2.70 -7.96
C SER A 261 -7.72 3.18 -9.18
N GLU A 262 -8.67 4.08 -8.97
CA GLU A 262 -9.46 4.73 -10.03
C GLU A 262 -8.62 5.69 -10.87
N LEU A 263 -7.58 6.30 -10.28
CA LEU A 263 -6.67 7.22 -10.96
C LEU A 263 -5.65 6.53 -11.88
N VAL A 264 -5.56 5.21 -11.78
CA VAL A 264 -4.75 4.39 -12.69
C VAL A 264 -5.43 4.33 -14.05
N THR A 265 -4.74 4.82 -15.07
CA THR A 265 -5.25 4.84 -16.45
C THR A 265 -5.08 3.48 -17.11
N ASP A 266 -5.80 3.24 -18.20
CA ASP A 266 -5.59 2.03 -18.99
C ASP A 266 -4.20 2.01 -19.65
N ASP A 267 -3.56 3.17 -19.84
CA ASP A 267 -2.17 3.22 -20.32
C ASP A 267 -1.18 2.74 -19.26
N ASP A 268 -1.36 3.16 -18.01
CA ASP A 268 -0.58 2.67 -16.88
C ASP A 268 -0.67 1.13 -16.82
N ILE A 269 -1.89 0.57 -16.93
CA ILE A 269 -2.13 -0.88 -16.94
C ILE A 269 -1.48 -1.57 -18.14
N ARG A 270 -1.59 -1.01 -19.35
CA ARG A 270 -0.96 -1.58 -20.55
C ARG A 270 0.56 -1.67 -20.43
N GLN A 271 1.19 -0.74 -19.71
CA GLN A 271 2.63 -0.77 -19.40
C GLN A 271 2.98 -1.71 -18.22
N GLY A 272 1.99 -2.37 -17.62
CA GLY A 272 2.13 -3.29 -16.50
C GLY A 272 2.12 -2.61 -15.12
N SER A 273 1.75 -1.33 -15.04
CA SER A 273 1.70 -0.58 -13.78
C SER A 273 0.35 -0.75 -13.07
N MET A 274 0.40 -1.02 -11.77
CA MET A 274 -0.76 -1.08 -10.86
C MET A 274 -1.02 0.25 -10.13
N TYR A 275 -0.16 1.25 -10.35
CA TYR A 275 -0.25 2.59 -9.77
C TYR A 275 -0.15 3.65 -10.86
N PRO A 276 -0.74 4.83 -10.64
CA PRO A 276 -0.63 5.92 -11.60
C PRO A 276 0.81 6.43 -11.68
N SER A 277 1.18 7.04 -12.82
CA SER A 277 2.50 7.66 -12.99
C SER A 277 2.87 8.61 -11.85
N ILE A 278 4.10 8.46 -11.35
CA ILE A 278 4.65 9.28 -10.27
C ILE A 278 4.71 10.78 -10.62
N ALA A 279 4.82 11.11 -11.91
CA ALA A 279 4.81 12.49 -12.39
C ALA A 279 3.48 13.21 -12.10
N ARG A 280 2.39 12.46 -11.87
CA ARG A 280 1.07 12.99 -11.54
C ARG A 280 0.84 13.13 -10.03
N LEU A 281 1.84 12.82 -9.18
CA LEU A 281 1.67 12.79 -7.72
C LEU A 281 1.00 14.04 -7.14
N PRO A 282 1.38 15.28 -7.49
CA PRO A 282 0.72 16.46 -6.95
C PRO A 282 -0.80 16.49 -7.23
N THR A 283 -1.21 16.14 -8.45
CA THR A 283 -2.63 16.06 -8.84
C THR A 283 -3.34 14.90 -8.13
N ILE A 284 -2.70 13.72 -8.10
CA ILE A 284 -3.23 12.54 -7.40
C ILE A 284 -3.47 12.86 -5.93
N THR A 285 -2.52 13.55 -5.29
CA THR A 285 -2.64 13.90 -3.87
C THR A 285 -3.86 14.75 -3.61
N LYS A 286 -4.09 15.81 -4.40
CA LYS A 286 -5.29 16.65 -4.25
C LYS A 286 -6.58 15.87 -4.47
N GLU A 287 -6.65 15.07 -5.54
CA GLU A 287 -7.85 14.26 -5.84
C GLU A 287 -8.18 13.22 -4.76
N VAL A 288 -7.15 12.56 -4.21
CA VAL A 288 -7.31 11.61 -3.12
C VAL A 288 -7.70 12.33 -1.84
N SER A 289 -7.12 13.50 -1.55
CA SER A 289 -7.51 14.35 -0.42
C SER A 289 -8.97 14.80 -0.50
N CYS A 290 -9.46 15.20 -1.68
CA CYS A 290 -10.88 15.52 -1.89
C CYS A 290 -11.78 14.35 -1.50
N ALA A 291 -11.49 13.15 -2.01
CA ALA A 291 -12.29 11.96 -1.73
C ALA A 291 -12.31 11.60 -0.23
N ILE A 292 -11.18 11.76 0.46
CA ILE A 292 -11.09 11.56 1.91
C ILE A 292 -11.95 12.60 2.65
N MET A 293 -11.86 13.88 2.28
CA MET A 293 -12.65 14.94 2.90
C MET A 293 -14.15 14.73 2.68
N GLU A 294 -14.57 14.42 1.45
CA GLU A 294 -15.97 14.13 1.11
C GLU A 294 -16.52 12.97 1.94
N GLN A 295 -15.76 11.88 2.04
CA GLN A 295 -16.16 10.74 2.86
C GLN A 295 -16.22 11.09 4.35
N ALA A 296 -15.30 11.91 4.86
CA ALA A 296 -15.29 12.33 6.25
C ALA A 296 -16.45 13.26 6.63
N TYR A 297 -16.84 14.18 5.74
CA TYR A 297 -18.06 14.99 5.92
C TYR A 297 -19.31 14.12 5.89
N LYS A 298 -19.40 13.17 4.95
CA LYS A 298 -20.50 12.20 4.88
C LYS A 298 -20.63 11.37 6.15
N ASP A 299 -19.50 10.95 6.72
CA ASP A 299 -19.45 10.19 7.97
C ASP A 299 -19.56 11.07 9.24
N LYS A 300 -19.69 12.39 9.10
CA LYS A 300 -19.79 13.37 10.19
C LYS A 300 -18.61 13.34 11.16
N ILE A 301 -17.41 13.10 10.64
CA ILE A 301 -16.15 13.07 11.38
C ILE A 301 -15.16 14.16 10.94
N ALA A 302 -15.57 15.03 10.00
CA ALA A 302 -14.88 16.26 9.65
C ALA A 302 -15.46 17.43 10.46
N PHE A 303 -14.57 18.24 11.07
CA PHE A 303 -14.94 19.30 12.01
C PHE A 303 -14.58 20.71 11.55
N PHE A 304 -13.95 20.87 10.39
CA PHE A 304 -13.82 22.19 9.78
C PHE A 304 -15.19 22.69 9.31
N THR A 305 -15.61 23.86 9.80
CA THR A 305 -16.92 24.45 9.48
C THR A 305 -16.78 25.91 9.02
N PRO A 306 -17.62 26.37 8.06
CA PRO A 306 -18.59 25.58 7.30
C PRO A 306 -17.92 24.56 6.37
N GLU A 307 -18.64 23.50 5.98
CA GLU A 307 -18.14 22.55 4.96
C GLU A 307 -17.82 23.31 3.67
N PRO A 308 -16.59 23.19 3.12
CA PRO A 308 -16.24 23.84 1.87
C PRO A 308 -17.14 23.36 0.73
N TYR A 309 -17.71 24.28 -0.05
CA TYR A 309 -18.53 23.92 -1.21
C TYR A 309 -17.72 23.16 -2.25
N ASN A 310 -16.55 23.71 -2.62
CA ASN A 310 -15.58 23.11 -3.53
C ASN A 310 -14.35 22.63 -2.75
N LYS A 311 -14.22 21.31 -2.59
CA LYS A 311 -13.13 20.70 -1.79
C LYS A 311 -11.77 20.86 -2.48
N MET A 312 -11.74 20.81 -3.81
CA MET A 312 -10.51 20.97 -4.59
C MET A 312 -9.94 22.37 -4.42
N GLU A 313 -10.76 23.39 -4.68
CA GLU A 313 -10.37 24.79 -4.52
C GLU A 313 -9.97 25.11 -3.07
N PHE A 314 -10.69 24.55 -2.10
CA PHE A 314 -10.30 24.66 -0.70
C PHE A 314 -8.91 24.08 -0.45
N ILE A 315 -8.62 22.84 -0.87
CA ILE A 315 -7.28 22.23 -0.73
C ILE A 315 -6.20 23.08 -1.40
N GLU A 316 -6.48 23.58 -2.62
CA GLU A 316 -5.54 24.39 -3.37
C GLU A 316 -5.23 25.73 -2.70
N SER A 317 -6.21 26.33 -2.02
CA SER A 317 -6.03 27.60 -1.30
C SER A 317 -5.07 27.50 -0.10
N TYR A 318 -4.88 26.29 0.46
CA TYR A 318 -3.97 26.03 1.58
C TYR A 318 -2.64 25.39 1.17
N TYR A 319 -2.46 25.13 -0.13
CA TYR A 319 -1.26 24.51 -0.65
C TYR A 319 -0.06 25.44 -0.49
N TYR A 320 1.06 24.90 -0.02
CA TYR A 320 2.27 25.69 0.21
C TYR A 320 2.78 26.32 -1.08
N ASP A 321 2.87 27.66 -1.07
CA ASP A 321 3.45 28.43 -2.16
C ASP A 321 4.97 28.48 -2.02
N HIS A 322 5.67 28.01 -3.05
CA HIS A 322 7.14 27.98 -3.08
C HIS A 322 7.78 29.33 -3.42
N ARG A 323 6.97 30.34 -3.79
CA ARG A 323 7.46 31.68 -4.09
C ARG A 323 7.89 32.38 -2.80
N TYR A 324 8.94 33.19 -2.90
CA TYR A 324 9.36 34.03 -1.79
C TYR A 324 8.26 35.01 -1.41
N ILE A 325 8.02 35.13 -0.10
CA ILE A 325 7.12 36.12 0.46
C ILE A 325 7.81 37.49 0.38
N ASN A 326 7.04 38.53 0.01
CA ASN A 326 7.53 39.89 0.10
C ASN A 326 7.44 40.37 1.55
N PHE A 327 8.59 40.68 2.16
CA PHE A 327 8.66 41.20 3.53
C PHE A 327 8.58 42.73 3.61
N THR A 328 8.39 43.42 2.48
CA THR A 328 8.18 44.88 2.45
C THR A 328 6.85 45.21 3.14
N PRO A 329 6.83 46.11 4.14
CA PRO A 329 5.58 46.51 4.79
C PRO A 329 4.60 47.11 3.78
N ASP A 330 3.30 46.79 3.93
CA ASP A 330 2.24 47.38 3.11
C ASP A 330 2.20 48.90 3.33
N GLN A 331 2.58 49.65 2.29
CA GLN A 331 2.45 51.10 2.27
C GLN A 331 1.10 51.48 1.68
N TYR A 332 0.31 52.22 2.44
CA TYR A 332 -0.96 52.78 1.97
C TYR A 332 -1.03 54.26 2.35
N VAL A 333 -1.67 55.05 1.49
CA VAL A 333 -1.95 56.46 1.76
C VAL A 333 -3.21 56.52 2.63
N TRP A 334 -3.16 57.36 3.65
CA TRP A 334 -4.31 57.65 4.51
C TRP A 334 -5.38 58.45 3.76
#